data_AF-F2Q8C9-F1
#
_entry.id   AF-F2Q8C9-F1
#
_cell.length_a   1.000
_cell.length_b   1.000
_cell.length_c   1.000
_cell.angle_alpha   90.00
_cell.angle_beta   90.00
_cell.angle_gamma   90.00
#
_symmetry.space_group_name_H-M   'P 1'
#
loop_
_entity.id
_entity.type
_entity.pdbx_description
1 polymer ?
#
loop_
_entity_poly.entity_id
_entity_poly.type
_entity_poly.pdbx_seq_one_letter_code
_entity_poly.pdbx_strand_id
1 'polypeptide(L)'
;MAFNVSASPCFSDNSVTKGTKMISKLPRDKDCNDSDSSSRKSVSEKIIESIAEKQKINQEIMKIDLEIGLLRTKKGNMTAQDYDSKMRELTNKRSALKRKI
;
A
#
# COMPACT_ATOMS: atom_id res chain seq x y z
N MET A 1 -23.77 -20.44 17.29
CA MET A 1 -22.81 -20.32 18.40
C MET A 1 -21.60 -21.20 18.10
N ALA A 2 -20.41 -20.64 18.34
CA ALA A 2 -19.08 -21.27 18.41
C ALA A 2 -18.52 -21.98 17.15
N PHE A 3 -17.64 -21.27 16.43
CA PHE A 3 -16.56 -21.88 15.65
C PHE A 3 -15.50 -22.40 16.62
N ASN A 4 -15.30 -23.72 16.69
CA ASN A 4 -14.18 -24.30 17.42
C ASN A 4 -13.02 -24.51 16.42
N VAL A 5 -12.09 -23.56 16.42
CA VAL A 5 -10.84 -23.65 15.66
C VAL A 5 -9.95 -24.65 16.41
N SER A 6 -9.76 -25.83 15.81
CA SER A 6 -8.78 -26.81 16.25
C SER A 6 -7.38 -26.20 16.06
N ALA A 7 -6.80 -25.70 17.14
CA ALA A 7 -5.40 -25.32 17.18
C ALA A 7 -4.55 -26.59 17.04
N SER A 8 -3.72 -26.65 16.00
CA SER A 8 -2.68 -27.66 15.87
C SER A 8 -1.77 -27.61 17.10
N PRO A 9 -1.51 -28.74 17.78
CA PRO A 9 -0.59 -28.74 18.90
C PRO A 9 0.84 -28.60 18.37
N CYS A 10 1.58 -27.63 18.89
CA CYS A 10 3.02 -27.53 18.70
C CYS A 10 3.67 -28.76 19.35
N PHE A 11 4.14 -29.70 18.53
CA PHE A 11 4.97 -30.81 18.98
C PHE A 11 6.23 -30.24 19.66
N SER A 12 6.34 -30.47 20.98
CA SER A 12 7.59 -30.26 21.70
C SER A 12 8.39 -31.55 21.56
N ASP A 13 9.50 -31.50 20.85
CA ASP A 13 10.51 -32.57 20.81
C ASP A 13 11.09 -32.76 22.22
N ASN A 14 10.48 -33.66 22.99
CA ASN A 14 11.05 -34.14 24.24
C ASN A 14 11.81 -35.44 23.94
N SER A 15 13.09 -35.33 23.59
CA SER A 15 14.00 -36.49 23.57
C SER A 15 15.33 -36.20 24.27
N VAL A 16 15.30 -35.90 25.57
CA VAL A 16 16.43 -36.25 26.45
C VAL A 16 15.87 -36.70 27.80
N THR A 17 15.84 -38.01 28.01
CA THR A 17 15.74 -38.61 29.34
C THR A 17 17.03 -38.31 30.10
N LYS A 18 16.93 -37.63 31.25
CA LYS A 18 17.71 -37.89 32.48
C LYS A 18 17.44 -36.85 33.57
N GLY A 19 17.07 -37.35 34.75
CA GLY A 19 17.62 -36.87 36.02
C GLY A 19 16.91 -35.71 36.72
N THR A 20 16.21 -36.07 37.79
CA THR A 20 16.26 -35.41 39.10
C THR A 20 15.63 -34.01 39.28
N LYS A 21 14.62 -34.03 40.16
CA LYS A 21 13.79 -32.95 40.71
C LYS A 21 14.60 -31.84 41.40
N MET A 22 14.39 -30.58 41.01
CA MET A 22 14.59 -29.39 41.85
C MET A 22 13.57 -28.30 41.48
N ILE A 23 12.89 -27.79 42.50
CA ILE A 23 11.88 -26.74 42.45
C ILE A 23 12.56 -25.40 42.19
N SER A 24 12.17 -24.69 41.13
CA SER A 24 12.52 -23.28 40.95
C SER A 24 11.25 -22.44 40.86
N LYS A 25 10.98 -21.65 41.91
CA LYS A 25 10.10 -20.48 41.84
C LYS A 25 10.77 -19.46 40.91
N LEU A 26 10.25 -19.33 39.69
CA LEU A 26 10.50 -18.18 38.82
C LEU A 26 9.12 -17.63 38.47
N PRO A 27 8.81 -16.36 38.79
CA PRO A 27 7.57 -15.75 38.32
C PRO A 27 7.68 -15.68 36.81
N ARG A 28 6.90 -16.51 36.10
CA ARG A 28 6.70 -16.33 34.66
C ARG A 28 5.68 -15.20 34.48
N ASP A 29 6.06 -13.99 34.90
CA ASP A 29 5.51 -12.77 34.35
C ASP A 29 6.07 -12.65 32.94
N LYS A 30 5.39 -13.30 32.02
CA LYS A 30 5.35 -12.86 30.64
C LYS A 30 3.89 -12.61 30.34
N ASP A 31 3.42 -11.49 30.89
CA ASP A 31 2.35 -10.73 30.29
C ASP A 31 2.72 -10.56 28.81
N CYS A 32 2.06 -11.33 27.96
CA CYS A 32 2.18 -11.25 26.52
C CYS A 32 1.40 -10.04 25.99
N ASN A 33 1.63 -8.87 26.58
CA ASN A 33 1.12 -7.60 26.09
C ASN A 33 2.29 -6.64 26.00
N ASP A 34 2.88 -6.60 24.81
CA ASP A 34 3.06 -5.36 24.06
C ASP A 34 3.70 -5.72 22.73
N SER A 35 2.84 -6.00 21.77
CA SER A 35 3.18 -5.64 20.41
C SER A 35 2.06 -4.73 19.96
N ASP A 36 2.15 -3.48 20.41
CA ASP A 36 1.70 -2.35 19.62
C ASP A 36 2.15 -2.63 18.19
N SER A 37 1.22 -3.16 17.41
CA SER A 37 1.44 -3.59 16.04
C SER A 37 1.47 -2.33 15.17
N SER A 38 2.47 -1.49 15.43
CA SER A 38 3.05 -0.65 14.40
C SER A 38 3.68 -1.59 13.39
N SER A 39 2.82 -2.19 12.56
CA SER A 39 3.19 -2.98 11.40
C SER A 39 4.00 -2.08 10.49
N ARG A 40 5.33 -2.12 10.66
CA ARG A 40 6.26 -1.52 9.72
C ARG A 40 6.06 -2.29 8.42
N LYS A 41 5.38 -1.67 7.46
CA LYS A 41 5.16 -2.21 6.11
C LYS A 41 6.43 -2.89 5.61
N SER A 42 6.30 -4.14 5.17
CA SER A 42 7.41 -4.89 4.59
C SER A 42 7.95 -4.17 3.35
N VAL A 43 9.23 -4.39 3.00
CA VAL A 43 9.81 -3.78 1.79
C VAL A 43 8.99 -4.15 0.54
N SER A 44 8.49 -5.39 0.47
CA SER A 44 7.58 -5.86 -0.56
C SER A 44 6.28 -5.07 -0.64
N GLU A 45 5.62 -4.79 0.50
CA GLU A 45 4.39 -3.98 0.52
C GLU A 45 4.63 -2.56 0.00
N LYS A 46 5.76 -1.94 0.40
CA LYS A 46 6.13 -0.60 -0.07
C LYS A 46 6.37 -0.57 -1.59
N ILE A 47 6.97 -1.62 -2.14
CA ILE A 47 7.18 -1.74 -3.60
C ILE A 47 5.84 -1.87 -4.33
N ILE A 48 4.95 -2.74 -3.84
CA ILE A 48 3.63 -2.95 -4.43
C ILE A 48 2.81 -1.65 -4.41
N GLU A 49 2.80 -0.95 -3.28
CA GLU A 49 2.14 0.35 -3.13
C GLU A 49 2.70 1.38 -4.11
N SER A 50 4.04 1.49 -4.22
CA SER A 50 4.67 2.41 -5.17
C SER A 50 4.32 2.09 -6.63
N ILE A 51 4.27 0.82 -7.02
CA ILE A 51 3.86 0.43 -8.38
C ILE A 51 2.40 0.82 -8.64
N ALA A 52 1.51 0.54 -7.69
CA ALA A 52 0.09 0.90 -7.81
C ALA A 52 -0.11 2.41 -7.95
N GLU A 53 0.62 3.22 -7.17
CA GLU A 53 0.60 4.67 -7.27
C GLU A 53 1.07 5.16 -8.64
N LYS A 54 2.20 4.62 -9.14
CA LYS A 54 2.71 4.97 -10.48
C LYS A 54 1.75 4.59 -11.59
N GLN A 55 1.09 3.43 -11.50
CA GLN A 55 0.06 3.02 -12.44
C GLN A 55 -1.13 3.98 -12.45
N LYS A 56 -1.59 4.42 -11.27
CA LYS A 56 -2.66 5.41 -11.15
C LYS A 56 -2.26 6.75 -11.79
N ILE A 57 -1.04 7.23 -11.56
CA ILE A 57 -0.52 8.45 -12.18
C ILE A 57 -0.50 8.32 -13.71
N ASN A 58 -0.07 7.17 -14.23
CA ASN A 58 -0.06 6.91 -15.67
C ASN A 58 -1.48 6.94 -16.27
N GLN A 59 -2.47 6.39 -15.58
CA GLN A 59 -3.87 6.45 -16.00
C GLN A 59 -4.40 7.88 -16.06
N GLU A 60 -4.07 8.70 -15.06
CA GLU A 60 -4.44 10.12 -15.05
C GLU A 60 -3.79 10.90 -16.21
N ILE A 61 -2.52 10.62 -16.53
CA ILE A 61 -1.83 11.23 -17.67
C ILE A 61 -2.52 10.86 -18.99
N MET A 62 -2.89 9.59 -19.18
CA MET A 62 -3.60 9.16 -20.39
C MET A 62 -4.94 9.89 -20.54
N LYS A 63 -5.69 10.06 -19.44
CA LYS A 63 -6.94 10.81 -19.44
C LYS A 63 -6.73 12.26 -19.88
N ILE A 64 -5.69 12.92 -19.36
CA ILE A 64 -5.36 14.30 -19.75
C ILE A 64 -4.95 14.37 -21.23
N ASP A 65 -4.17 13.41 -21.73
CA ASP A 65 -3.75 13.37 -23.13
C ASP A 65 -4.97 13.22 -24.08
N LEU A 66 -5.97 12.43 -23.68
CA LEU A 66 -7.25 12.33 -24.39
C LEU A 66 -8.04 13.65 -24.33
N GLU A 67 -8.13 14.30 -23.17
CA GLU A 67 -8.80 15.59 -23.02
C GLU A 67 -8.15 16.68 -23.88
N ILE A 68 -6.82 16.72 -23.95
CA ILE A 68 -6.06 17.62 -24.84
C ILE A 68 -6.40 17.31 -26.30
N GLY A 69 -6.43 16.04 -26.68
CA GLY A 69 -6.82 15.61 -28.03
C GLY A 69 -8.22 16.10 -28.41
N LEU A 70 -9.20 15.89 -27.54
CA LEU A 70 -10.58 16.35 -27.72
C LEU A 70 -10.70 17.88 -27.73
N LEU A 71 -9.89 18.59 -26.94
CA LEU A 71 -9.89 20.04 -26.94
C LEU A 71 -9.39 20.60 -28.27
N ARG A 72 -8.35 19.98 -28.86
CA ARG A 72 -7.82 20.36 -30.18
C ARG A 72 -8.88 20.23 -31.28
N THR A 73 -9.71 19.19 -31.26
CA THR A 73 -10.78 19.03 -32.26
C THR A 73 -11.89 20.07 -32.11
N LYS A 74 -12.10 20.60 -30.90
CA LYS A 74 -13.13 21.59 -30.59
C LYS A 74 -12.67 23.05 -30.73
N LYS A 75 -11.44 23.31 -31.18
CA LYS A 75 -10.85 24.66 -31.22
C LYS A 75 -11.72 25.69 -31.95
N GLY A 76 -12.37 25.31 -33.06
CA GLY A 76 -13.25 26.21 -33.82
C GLY A 76 -14.59 26.53 -33.14
N ASN A 77 -14.98 25.79 -32.11
CA ASN A 77 -16.26 25.93 -31.40
C ASN A 77 -16.10 26.65 -30.05
N MET A 78 -14.89 27.15 -29.75
CA MET A 78 -14.56 27.82 -28.49
C MET A 78 -13.89 29.17 -28.75
N THR A 79 -13.98 30.08 -27.78
CA THR A 79 -13.19 31.30 -27.82
C THR A 79 -11.70 30.97 -27.71
N ALA A 80 -10.84 31.79 -28.31
CA ALA A 80 -9.39 31.60 -28.24
C ALA A 80 -8.89 31.61 -26.79
N GLN A 81 -9.42 32.54 -25.97
CA GLN A 81 -9.07 32.65 -24.56
C GLN A 81 -9.43 31.38 -23.76
N ASP A 82 -10.64 30.83 -23.95
CA ASP A 82 -11.05 29.62 -23.24
C ASP A 82 -10.24 28.41 -23.69
N TYR A 83 -9.95 28.32 -24.99
CA TYR A 83 -9.12 27.25 -25.55
C TYR A 83 -7.71 27.29 -24.94
N ASP A 84 -7.06 28.44 -24.98
CA ASP A 84 -5.69 28.61 -24.47
C ASP A 84 -5.63 28.39 -22.96
N SER A 85 -6.64 28.87 -22.22
CA SER A 85 -6.73 28.66 -20.78
C SER A 85 -6.81 27.18 -20.43
N LYS A 86 -7.73 26.43 -21.07
CA LYS A 86 -7.88 24.98 -20.83
C LYS A 86 -6.66 24.18 -21.31
N MET A 87 -6.10 24.52 -22.47
CA MET A 87 -4.89 23.87 -22.98
C MET A 87 -3.72 24.01 -22.00
N ARG A 88 -3.52 25.22 -21.47
CA ARG A 88 -2.49 25.51 -20.47
C ARG A 88 -2.74 24.75 -19.17
N GLU A 89 -3.97 24.75 -18.66
CA GLU A 89 -4.35 24.02 -17.45
C GLU A 89 -4.04 22.53 -17.58
N LEU A 90 -4.50 21.88 -18.66
CA LEU A 90 -4.27 20.46 -18.91
C LEU A 90 -2.78 20.15 -19.09
N THR A 91 -2.05 20.98 -19.81
CA THR A 91 -0.60 20.83 -20.00
C THR A 91 0.16 20.93 -18.69
N ASN A 92 -0.24 21.86 -17.81
CA ASN A 92 0.36 22.02 -16.49
C ASN A 92 0.06 20.82 -15.59
N LYS A 93 -1.20 20.33 -15.57
CA LYS A 93 -1.58 19.12 -14.82
C LYS A 93 -0.78 17.90 -15.27
N ARG A 94 -0.68 17.69 -16.58
CA ARG A 94 0.13 16.60 -17.17
C ARG A 94 1.59 16.68 -16.73
N SER A 95 2.18 17.88 -16.79
CA SER A 95 3.59 18.10 -16.42
C SER A 95 3.83 17.95 -14.92
N ALA A 96 2.85 18.26 -14.09
CA ALA A 96 2.91 18.01 -12.65
C ALA A 96 2.87 16.51 -12.34
N LEU A 97 2.01 15.75 -13.01
CA LEU A 97 1.94 14.29 -12.85
C LEU A 97 3.20 13.59 -13.35
N LYS A 98 3.73 13.98 -14.51
CA LYS A 98 4.99 13.43 -15.05
C LYS A 98 6.21 13.60 -14.14
N ARG A 99 6.21 14.60 -13.26
CA ARG A 99 7.29 14.80 -12.27
C ARG A 99 7.20 13.86 -11.07
N LYS A 100 6.08 13.16 -10.89
CA LYS A 100 5.83 12.24 -9.75
C LYS A 100 6.20 10.79 -10.06
N ILE A 101 6.54 10.46 -11.30
CA ILE A 101 6.86 9.11 -11.79
C ILE A 101 8.35 9.00 -12.08
#